data_AF-A0A382RA57-F1
#
_entry.id   AF-A0A382RA57-F1
#
_cell.length_a   1.000
_cell.length_b   1.000
_cell.length_c   1.000
_cell.angle_alpha   90.00
_cell.angle_beta   90.00
_cell.angle_gamma   90.00
#
_symmetry.space_group_name_H-M   'P 1'
#
loop_
_entity.id
_entity.type
_entity.pdbx_description
1 polymer ?
#
loop_
_entity_poly.entity_id
_entity_poly.type
_entity_poly.pdbx_seq_one_letter_code
_entity_poly.pdbx_strand_id
1 'polypeptide(L)' 'MEISRGYDLFLTDRRVSGCRESTLRFYEYVIGKFLRYIKENNLDLSVESIHQHILPFFSHLQQQNLSSSTYHSLFRG' A
#
# COMPACT_ATOMS: atom_id res chain seq x y z
N MET A 1 -8.73 -9.29 10.67
CA MET A 1 -9.42 -8.13 10.02
C MET A 1 -8.98 -8.08 8.57
N GLU A 2 -9.79 -7.63 7.59
CA GLU A 2 -9.27 -7.50 6.21
C GLU A 2 -8.37 -6.27 6.05
N ILE A 3 -7.36 -6.36 5.18
CA ILE A 3 -6.39 -5.29 4.90
C ILE A 3 -7.09 -4.02 4.43
N SER A 4 -8.10 -4.15 3.56
CA SER A 4 -8.94 -3.06 3.07
C SER A 4 -9.58 -2.26 4.20
N ARG A 5 -10.16 -2.94 5.18
CA ARG A 5 -10.82 -2.31 6.33
C ARG A 5 -9.81 -1.68 7.29
N GLY A 6 -8.66 -2.31 7.51
CA GLY A 6 -7.55 -1.71 8.26
C GLY A 6 -7.05 -0.42 7.60
N TYR A 7 -7.03 -0.40 6.28
CA TYR A 7 -6.63 0.75 5.50
C TYR A 7 -7.63 1.91 5.57
N ASP A 8 -8.94 1.65 5.48
CA ASP A 8 -9.96 2.69 5.62
C ASP A 8 -9.89 3.39 6.98
N LEU A 9 -9.62 2.62 8.05
CA LEU A 9 -9.39 3.15 9.39
C LEU A 9 -8.14 4.04 9.44
N PHE A 10 -7.04 3.60 8.82
CA PHE A 10 -5.81 4.39 8.72
C PHE A 10 -6.03 5.71 7.97
N LEU A 11 -6.71 5.70 6.82
CA LEU A 11 -7.02 6.93 6.09
C LEU A 11 -7.89 7.88 6.90
N THR A 12 -8.89 7.34 7.59
CA THR A 12 -9.79 8.13 8.44
C THR A 12 -8.99 8.81 9.56
N ASP A 13 -8.13 8.06 10.25
CA ASP A 13 -7.22 8.59 11.28
C ASP A 13 -6.33 9.72 10.74
N ARG A 14 -5.71 9.52 9.58
CA ARG A 14 -4.85 10.54 8.96
C ARG A 14 -5.62 11.79 8.56
N ARG A 15 -6.82 11.63 8.00
CA ARG A 15 -7.69 12.75 7.62
C ARG A 15 -8.11 13.57 8.83
N VAL A 16 -8.56 12.90 9.91
CA VAL A 16 -8.93 13.56 11.17
C VAL A 16 -7.73 14.27 11.81
N SER A 17 -6.54 13.71 11.68
CA SER A 17 -5.29 14.29 12.17
C SER A 17 -4.77 15.48 11.35
N GLY A 18 -5.51 15.93 10.31
CA GLY A 18 -5.13 17.08 9.49
C GLY A 18 -4.05 16.77 8.45
N CYS A 19 -3.90 15.51 8.04
CA CYS A 19 -2.98 15.14 6.97
C CYS A 19 -3.37 15.82 5.64
N ARG A 20 -2.37 16.23 4.86
CA ARG A 20 -2.61 16.91 3.58
C ARG A 20 -3.30 15.97 2.59
N GLU A 21 -4.25 16.49 1.83
CA GLU A 21 -4.94 15.75 0.76
C GLU A 21 -3.98 15.12 -0.26
N SER A 22 -2.85 15.77 -0.57
CA SER A 22 -1.82 15.19 -1.43
C SER A 22 -1.20 13.92 -0.85
N THR A 23 -1.04 13.87 0.48
CA THR A 23 -0.47 12.72 1.20
C THR A 23 -1.50 11.60 1.32
N LEU A 24 -2.76 11.93 1.58
CA LEU A 24 -3.85 10.94 1.56
C LEU A 24 -3.96 10.26 0.19
N ARG A 25 -3.96 11.04 -0.90
CA ARG A 25 -3.94 10.50 -2.28
C ARG A 25 -2.72 9.63 -2.56
N PHE A 26 -1.58 9.97 -1.96
CA PHE A 26 -0.38 9.17 -2.09
C PHE A 26 -0.51 7.81 -1.37
N TYR A 27 -1.07 7.79 -0.15
CA TYR A 27 -1.39 6.53 0.53
C TYR A 27 -2.39 5.69 -0.27
N GLU A 28 -3.43 6.31 -0.84
CA GLU A 28 -4.42 5.65 -1.71
C GLU A 28 -3.76 5.00 -2.92
N TYR A 29 -2.80 5.70 -3.51
CA TYR A 29 -2.05 5.18 -4.64
C TYR A 29 -1.17 3.97 -4.26
N VAL A 30 -0.38 4.06 -3.19
CA VAL A 30 0.53 2.98 -2.76
C VAL A 30 -0.26 1.75 -2.33
N ILE A 31 -1.25 1.94 -1.46
CA ILE A 31 -2.00 0.83 -0.87
C ILE A 31 -2.97 0.23 -1.88
N GLY A 32 -3.52 1.04 -2.79
CA GLY A 32 -4.27 0.53 -3.94
C GLY A 32 -3.43 -0.40 -4.83
N LYS A 33 -2.15 -0.10 -5.06
CA LYS A 33 -1.23 -1.02 -5.75
C LYS A 33 -0.98 -2.30 -4.96
N PHE A 34 -0.81 -2.20 -3.64
CA PHE A 34 -0.59 -3.36 -2.79
C PHE A 34 -1.81 -4.30 -2.75
N LEU A 35 -3.01 -3.76 -2.55
CA LEU A 35 -4.25 -4.55 -2.55
C LEU A 35 -4.50 -5.22 -3.91
N ARG A 36 -4.18 -4.52 -5.00
CA ARG A 36 -4.22 -5.10 -6.35
C ARG A 36 -3.26 -6.28 -6.49
N TYR A 37 -2.02 -6.12 -6.03
CA TYR A 37 -1.02 -7.18 -6.02
C TYR A 37 -1.50 -8.42 -5.25
N ILE A 38 -2.06 -8.24 -4.05
CA ILE A 38 -2.61 -9.35 -3.24
C ILE A 38 -3.72 -10.07 -4.01
N LYS A 39 -4.67 -9.31 -4.57
CA LYS A 39 -5.81 -9.85 -5.31
C LYS A 39 -5.38 -10.60 -6.57
N GLU A 40 -4.48 -10.04 -7.37
CA GLU A 40 -4.00 -10.64 -8.62
C GLU A 40 -3.20 -11.93 -8.38
N ASN A 41 -2.58 -12.07 -7.22
CA ASN A 41 -1.80 -13.25 -6.84
C ASN A 41 -2.55 -14.22 -5.92
N ASN A 42 -3.85 -14.00 -5.67
CA ASN A 42 -4.68 -14.78 -4.74
C ASN A 42 -4.02 -14.98 -3.35
N LEU A 43 -3.38 -13.93 -2.85
CA LEU A 43 -2.72 -13.94 -1.54
C LEU A 43 -3.73 -13.69 -0.41
N ASP A 44 -3.32 -13.98 0.82
CA ASP A 44 -4.15 -13.78 2.01
C ASP A 44 -4.46 -12.28 2.21
N LEU A 45 -5.74 -11.98 2.39
CA LEU A 45 -6.30 -10.64 2.59
C LEU A 45 -6.43 -10.27 4.08
N SER A 46 -5.98 -11.13 4.98
CA SER A 46 -5.97 -10.88 6.42
C SER A 46 -4.89 -9.85 6.78
N VAL A 47 -5.20 -8.95 7.71
CA VAL A 47 -4.23 -7.99 8.26
C VAL A 47 -3.07 -8.72 8.92
N GLU A 48 -3.36 -9.88 9.49
CA GLU A 48 -2.43 -10.76 10.17
C GLU A 48 -1.34 -11.29 9.21
N SER A 49 -1.64 -11.47 7.92
CA SER A 49 -0.69 -11.92 6.90
C SER A 49 0.12 -10.80 6.23
N ILE A 50 -0.22 -9.51 6.42
CA ILE A 50 0.40 -8.36 5.72
C ILE A 50 1.93 -8.45 5.68
N HIS A 51 2.56 -8.78 6.82
CA HIS A 51 4.01 -8.82 6.96
C HIS A 51 4.68 -9.78 5.97
N GLN A 52 3.98 -10.83 5.55
CA GLN A 52 4.46 -11.81 4.57
C GLN A 52 4.44 -11.28 3.15
N HIS A 53 3.63 -10.25 2.86
CA HIS A 53 3.38 -9.74 1.52
C HIS A 53 4.11 -8.43 1.21
N ILE A 54 4.59 -7.69 2.22
CA ILE A 54 5.27 -6.40 2.04
C ILE A 54 6.53 -6.53 1.18
N LEU A 55 7.47 -7.42 1.56
CA LEU A 55 8.72 -7.57 0.79
C LEU A 55 8.47 -8.13 -0.63
N PRO A 56 7.65 -9.19 -0.82
CA PRO A 56 7.27 -9.64 -2.15
C PRO A 56 6.65 -8.55 -3.03
N PHE A 57 5.82 -7.68 -2.46
CA PHE A 57 5.24 -6.55 -3.18
C PHE A 57 6.31 -5.58 -3.70
N PHE A 58 7.29 -5.22 -2.86
CA PHE A 58 8.36 -4.33 -3.31
C PHE A 58 9.27 -4.98 -4.36
N SER A 59 9.58 -6.27 -4.23
CA SER A 59 10.28 -7.01 -5.30
C SER A 59 9.49 -7.03 -6.61
N HIS A 60 8.17 -7.18 -6.54
CA HIS A 60 7.31 -7.09 -7.71
C HIS A 60 7.33 -5.70 -8.35
N LEU A 61 7.31 -4.62 -7.55
CA LEU A 61 7.43 -3.25 -8.06
C LEU A 61 8.77 -2.99 -8.76
N GLN A 62 9.88 -3.58 -8.29
CA GLN A 62 11.19 -3.45 -8.95
C GLN A 62 11.19 -4.02 -10.37
N GLN A 63 10.36 -5.03 -10.64
CA GLN A 63 10.25 -5.66 -11.96
C GLN A 63 9.41 -4.84 -12.96
N GLN A 64 8.71 -3.79 -12.51
CA GLN A 64 7.81 -2.98 -13.36
C GLN A 64 8.51 -1.84 -14.12
N ASN A 65 9.85 -1.85 -14.25
CA ASN A 65 10.63 -0.80 -14.92
C ASN A 65 10.33 0.63 -14.40
N LEU A 66 10.04 0.77 -13.11
CA LEU A 66 9.85 2.07 -12.48
C LEU A 66 11.16 2.85 -12.42
N SER A 67 11.09 4.17 -12.53
CA SER A 67 12.26 5.01 -12.23
C SER A 67 12.68 4.84 -10.76
N SER A 68 13.97 4.97 -10.46
CA SER A 68 14.47 4.84 -9.09
C SER A 68 13.79 5.81 -8.13
N SER A 69 13.47 7.04 -8.57
CA SER A 69 12.77 8.02 -7.75
C SER A 69 11.32 7.62 -7.45
N THR A 70 10.61 7.08 -8.44
CA THR A 70 9.25 6.53 -8.23
C THR A 70 9.28 5.34 -7.28
N TYR A 71 10.20 4.39 -7.48
CA TYR A 71 10.34 3.24 -6.59
C TYR A 71 10.65 3.65 -5.15
N HIS A 72 11.62 4.55 -4.96
CA HIS A 72 11.95 5.05 -3.62
C HIS A 72 10.82 5.82 -2.96
N SER A 73 10.02 6.56 -3.74
CA SER A 73 8.83 7.24 -3.21
C SER A 73 7.84 6.20 -2.68
N LEU A 74 7.52 5.18 -3.48
CA LEU A 74 6.62 4.08 -3.09
C LEU A 74 7.13 3.31 -1.87
N PHE A 75 8.43 3.10 -1.74
CA PHE A 75 9.03 2.40 -0.60
C PHE A 75 8.96 3.19 0.71
N ARG A 76 8.98 4.52 0.66
CA ARG A 76 8.90 5.38 1.85
C ARG A 76 7.46 5.72 2.28
N GLY A 77 6.49 5.46 1.41
CA GLY A 77 5.07 5.74 1.66
C GLY A 77 4.41 4.72 2.55
#